data_AF-K5B846-F1
#
_entry.id   AF-K5B846-F1
#
_cell.length_a   1.000
_cell.length_b   1.000
_cell.length_c   1.000
_cell.angle_alpha   90.00
_cell.angle_beta   90.00
_cell.angle_gamma   90.00
#
_symmetry.space_group_name_H-M   'P 1'
#
loop_
_entity.id
_entity.type
_entity.pdbx_description
1 polymer ?
#
loop_
_entity_poly.entity_id
_entity_poly.type
_entity_poly.pdbx_seq_one_letter_code
_entity_poly.pdbx_strand_id
1 'polypeptide(L)'
;MTLYTQPGCKPCKTVKQRLTDAGIEFDEVDVTFNAEAYDYLTKVLKARATPVIVTDTHPPIFGDNSEKLQELIDYYTASETGL
;
A
#
# COMPACT_ATOMS: atom_id res chain seq x y z
N MET A 1 2.43 8.19 1.54
CA MET A 1 2.41 6.81 0.97
C MET A 1 1.04 6.57 0.37
N THR A 2 0.95 5.90 -0.78
CA THR A 2 -0.33 5.62 -1.44
C THR A 2 -0.66 4.13 -1.41
N LEU A 3 -1.86 3.80 -0.96
CA LEU A 3 -2.43 2.44 -0.97
C LEU A 3 -3.54 2.37 -2.02
N TYR A 4 -3.26 1.72 -3.14
CA TYR A 4 -4.25 1.50 -4.19
C TYR A 4 -5.12 0.28 -3.87
N THR A 5 -6.44 0.47 -3.86
CA THR A 5 -7.43 -0.52 -3.43
C THR A 5 -8.56 -0.66 -4.46
N GLN A 6 -9.47 -1.60 -4.20
CA GLN A 6 -10.74 -1.72 -4.93
C GLN A 6 -11.83 -2.29 -3.98
N PRO A 7 -13.13 -2.11 -4.29
CA PRO A 7 -14.22 -2.61 -3.46
C PRO A 7 -14.19 -4.15 -3.33
N GLY A 8 -14.61 -4.66 -2.17
CA GLY A 8 -14.67 -6.10 -1.91
C GLY A 8 -13.32 -6.80 -1.74
N CYS A 9 -12.20 -6.07 -1.80
CA CYS A 9 -10.86 -6.62 -1.68
C CYS A 9 -10.48 -6.96 -0.23
N LYS A 10 -10.52 -8.25 0.12
CA LYS A 10 -10.08 -8.74 1.44
C LYS A 10 -8.61 -8.38 1.76
N PRO A 11 -7.61 -8.59 0.88
CA PRO A 11 -6.22 -8.24 1.20
C PRO A 11 -6.03 -6.73 1.38
N CYS A 12 -6.79 -5.88 0.68
CA CYS A 12 -6.77 -4.43 0.88
C CYS A 12 -7.18 -4.05 2.30
N LYS A 13 -8.20 -4.72 2.86
CA LYS A 13 -8.61 -4.53 4.25
C LYS A 13 -7.50 -4.95 5.23
N THR A 14 -6.85 -6.08 4.98
CA THR A 14 -5.73 -6.56 5.80
C THR A 14 -4.58 -5.56 5.82
N VAL A 15 -4.13 -5.09 4.65
CA VAL A 15 -3.04 -4.11 4.54
C VAL A 15 -3.40 -2.80 5.23
N LYS A 16 -4.61 -2.29 4.98
CA LYS A 16 -5.13 -1.08 5.63
C LYS A 16 -5.06 -1.20 7.15
N GLN A 17 -5.59 -2.30 7.70
CA GLN A 17 -5.61 -2.52 9.15
C GLN A 17 -4.20 -2.54 9.73
N ARG A 18 -3.25 -3.26 9.09
CA ARG A 18 -1.86 -3.33 9.58
C ARG A 18 -1.16 -1.97 9.59
N LEU A 19 -1.38 -1.15 8.56
CA LEU A 19 -0.80 0.20 8.50
C LEU A 19 -1.43 1.12 9.56
N THR A 20 -2.75 1.07 9.71
CA THR A 20 -3.48 1.83 10.74
C THR A 20 -3.07 1.41 12.16
N ASP A 21 -2.94 0.11 12.43
CA ASP A 21 -2.50 -0.42 13.73
C ASP A 21 -1.07 0.02 14.07
N ALA A 22 -0.22 0.19 13.05
CA ALA A 22 1.12 0.72 13.19
C ALA A 22 1.18 2.26 13.28
N GLY A 23 0.04 2.96 13.22
CA GLY A 23 -0.01 4.42 13.26
C GLY A 23 0.44 5.12 11.99
N ILE A 24 0.58 4.39 10.87
CA ILE A 24 1.13 4.95 9.63
C ILE A 24 0.02 5.57 8.79
N GLU A 25 0.17 6.86 8.45
CA GLU A 25 -0.74 7.57 7.55
C GLU A 25 -0.49 7.19 6.08
N PHE A 26 -1.59 7.06 5.32
CA PHE A 26 -1.55 6.79 3.88
C PHE A 26 -2.77 7.33 3.15
N ASP A 27 -2.57 7.65 1.88
CA ASP A 27 -3.64 8.01 0.96
C ASP A 27 -4.21 6.74 0.33
N GLU A 28 -5.48 6.44 0.61
CA GLU A 28 -6.19 5.36 -0.06
C GLU A 28 -6.75 5.83 -1.41
N VAL A 29 -6.47 5.08 -2.47
CA VAL A 29 -7.00 5.34 -3.81
C VAL A 29 -7.75 4.11 -4.32
N ASP A 30 -9.08 4.20 -4.39
CA ASP A 30 -9.90 3.19 -5.07
C ASP A 30 -9.74 3.33 -6.58
N VAL A 31 -9.09 2.34 -7.20
CA VAL A 31 -8.77 2.37 -8.63
C VAL A 31 -10.00 2.23 -9.52
N THR A 32 -11.15 1.80 -8.99
CA THR A 32 -12.39 1.66 -9.77
C THR A 32 -13.04 3.00 -10.08
N PHE A 33 -12.70 4.06 -9.33
CA PHE A 33 -13.18 5.43 -9.55
C PHE A 33 -12.11 6.35 -10.13
N ASN A 34 -10.89 5.86 -10.36
CA ASN A 34 -9.77 6.63 -10.85
C ASN A 34 -9.07 5.91 -12.02
N ALA A 35 -9.43 6.30 -13.25
CA ALA A 35 -8.89 5.68 -14.46
C ALA A 35 -7.37 5.88 -14.61
N GLU A 36 -6.83 7.01 -14.15
CA GLU A 36 -5.39 7.27 -14.18
C GLU A 36 -4.64 6.35 -13.21
N ALA A 37 -5.17 6.17 -12.00
CA ALA A 37 -4.62 5.23 -11.03
C ALA A 37 -4.70 3.78 -11.54
N TYR A 38 -5.82 3.41 -12.19
CA TYR A 38 -5.96 2.09 -12.81
C TYR A 38 -4.93 1.85 -13.92
N ASP A 39 -4.73 2.86 -14.78
CA ASP A 39 -3.74 2.81 -15.86
C ASP A 39 -2.31 2.76 -15.30
N TYR A 40 -2.00 3.56 -14.28
CA TYR A 40 -0.72 3.49 -13.59
C TYR A 40 -0.46 2.08 -13.03
N LEU A 41 -1.42 1.49 -12.32
CA LEU A 41 -1.29 0.14 -11.78
C LEU A 41 -1.05 -0.91 -12.88
N THR A 42 -1.90 -0.92 -13.90
CA THR A 42 -1.92 -2.01 -14.89
C THR A 42 -0.88 -1.82 -16.00
N LYS A 43 -0.65 -0.59 -16.45
CA LYS A 43 0.23 -0.28 -17.59
C LYS A 43 1.64 0.07 -17.15
N VAL A 44 1.83 0.75 -16.03
CA VAL A 44 3.17 1.13 -15.55
C VAL A 44 3.70 0.08 -14.59
N LEU A 45 3.00 -0.19 -13.50
CA LEU A 45 3.44 -1.14 -12.48
C LEU A 45 3.23 -2.61 -12.87
N LYS A 46 2.48 -2.86 -13.95
CA LYS A 46 2.09 -4.21 -14.40
C LYS A 46 1.39 -5.03 -13.31
N ALA A 47 0.74 -4.35 -12.37
CA ALA A 47 -0.06 -4.97 -11.32
C ALA A 47 -1.25 -5.69 -11.95
N ARG A 48 -1.56 -6.87 -11.41
CA ARG A 48 -2.72 -7.68 -11.83
C ARG A 48 -3.86 -7.68 -10.82
N ALA A 49 -3.62 -7.14 -9.62
CA ALA A 49 -4.57 -7.09 -8.53
C ALA A 49 -4.17 -5.97 -7.54
N THR A 50 -5.13 -5.57 -6.72
CA THR A 50 -4.94 -4.76 -5.52
C THR A 50 -4.85 -5.64 -4.27
N PRO A 51 -4.24 -5.17 -3.17
CA PRO A 51 -3.65 -3.85 -3.00
C PRO A 51 -2.30 -3.69 -3.69
N VAL A 52 -1.93 -2.45 -4.00
CA VAL A 52 -0.56 -2.06 -4.33
C VAL A 52 -0.17 -0.87 -3.46
N ILE A 53 0.95 -0.99 -2.75
CA ILE A 53 1.51 0.10 -1.93
C ILE A 53 2.64 0.75 -2.73
N VAL A 54 2.59 2.07 -2.85
CA VAL A 54 3.63 2.88 -3.48
C VAL A 54 4.12 3.92 -2.48
N THR A 55 5.44 4.02 -2.37
CA THR A 55 6.17 4.92 -1.48
C THR A 55 7.48 5.32 -2.15
N ASP A 56 8.09 6.41 -1.70
CA ASP A 56 9.42 6.85 -2.13
C ASP A 56 10.55 6.05 -1.48
N THR A 57 10.26 5.25 -0.44
CA THR A 57 11.28 4.58 0.39
C THR A 57 11.46 3.10 0.06
N HIS A 58 10.47 2.47 -0.57
CA HIS A 58 10.49 1.06 -0.91
C HIS A 58 10.00 0.82 -2.34
N PRO A 59 10.46 -0.25 -3.01
CA PRO A 59 9.84 -0.70 -4.24
C PRO A 59 8.34 -0.99 -4.04
N PRO A 60 7.51 -0.90 -5.09
CA PRO A 60 6.09 -1.21 -4.98
C PRO A 60 5.83 -2.59 -4.34
N ILE A 61 4.93 -2.62 -3.37
CA ILE A 61 4.52 -3.84 -2.68
C ILE A 61 3.18 -4.27 -3.24
N PHE A 62 3.12 -5.49 -3.77
CA PHE A 62 1.93 -6.06 -4.39
C PHE A 62 1.26 -7.05 -3.43
N GLY A 63 -0.07 -6.98 -3.33
CA GLY A 63 -0.84 -7.83 -2.43
C GLY A 63 -0.58 -7.53 -0.95
N ASP A 64 -0.86 -8.50 -0.09
CA ASP A 64 -0.63 -8.44 1.36
C ASP A 64 0.67 -9.16 1.75
N ASN A 65 1.74 -8.97 0.98
CA ASN A 65 3.04 -9.59 1.26
C ASN A 65 3.52 -9.25 2.67
N SER A 66 3.44 -10.23 3.57
CA SER A 66 3.61 -9.99 5.01
C SER A 66 5.00 -9.49 5.39
N GLU A 67 6.02 -10.00 4.72
CA GLU A 67 7.43 -9.67 4.96
C GLU A 67 7.73 -8.23 4.54
N LYS A 68 7.43 -7.88 3.29
CA LYS A 68 7.64 -6.51 2.78
C LYS A 68 6.81 -5.48 3.53
N LEU A 69 5.59 -5.84 3.92
CA LEU A 69 4.75 -4.95 4.72
C LEU A 69 5.31 -4.78 6.13
N GLN A 70 5.93 -5.80 6.72
CA GLN A 70 6.60 -5.64 8.01
C GLN A 70 7.85 -4.76 7.90
N GLU A 71 8.69 -4.98 6.89
CA GLU A 71 9.87 -4.14 6.60
C GLU A 71 9.49 -2.66 6.46
N LEU A 72 8.42 -2.39 5.69
CA LEU A 72 7.87 -1.05 5.53
C LEU A 72 7.42 -0.45 6.87
N ILE A 73 6.70 -1.22 7.68
CA ILE A 73 6.22 -0.77 8.99
C ILE A 73 7.39 -0.46 9.92
N ASP A 74 8.38 -1.34 9.98
CA ASP A 74 9.57 -1.17 10.81
C ASP A 74 10.33 0.10 10.39
N TYR A 75 10.47 0.37 9.08
CA TYR A 75 11.11 1.58 8.58
C TYR A 75 10.40 2.87 9.05
N TYR A 76 9.08 2.93 8.91
CA TYR A 76 8.32 4.13 9.26
C TYR A 76 8.19 4.33 10.77
N THR A 77 8.06 3.25 11.55
CA THR A 77 7.94 3.34 13.01
C THR A 77 9.29 3.55 13.71
N ALA A 78 10.39 3.01 13.17
CA ALA A 78 11.73 3.31 13.67
C ALA A 78 12.12 4.79 13.45
N SER A 79 11.57 5.43 12.41
CA SER A 79 11.79 6.85 12.12
C SER A 79 11.08 7.79 13.11
N GLU A 80 10.02 7.33 13.78
CA GLU A 80 9.32 8.09 14.82
C GLU A 80 9.96 7.94 16.20
N THR A 81 10.73 6.87 16.42
CA THR A 81 11.55 6.69 17.63
C THR A 81 12.95 7.28 17.41
N GLY A 82 13.02 8.61 17.32
CA GLY A 82 14.30 9.32 17.41
C GLY A 82 15.02 8.96 18.72
N LEU A 83 16.31 8.64 18.62
CA LEU A 83 17.25 8.79 19.73
C LEU A 83 17.41 10.30 20.05
#